data_AF-A0A662TRC8-F1
#
_entry.id   AF-A0A662TRC8-F1
#
_cell.length_a   1.000
_cell.length_b   1.000
_cell.length_c   1.000
_cell.angle_alpha   90.00
_cell.angle_beta   90.00
_cell.angle_gamma   90.00
#
_symmetry.space_group_name_H-M   'P 1'
#
loop_
_entity.id
_entity.type
_entity.pdbx_description
1 polymer ?
#
loop_
_entity_poly.entity_id
_entity_poly.type
_entity_poly.pdbx_seq_one_letter_code
_entity_poly.pdbx_strand_id
1 'polypeptide(L)'
;MSTTLDLPENVEATLSYFLFFVSGIFFYVVEKRSRFVRFHALQSTIMFLSLFVLDVILRGFRIYPSFFYIYSPFYNLFTLLIFLLWIICMYKAYTWEWFKIPIFGDIAIKNI
;
A
#
# COMPACT_ATOMS: atom_id res chain seq x y z
N MET A 1 11.11 18.25 -10.33
CA MET A 1 10.22 18.88 -9.34
C MET A 1 10.85 18.67 -7.98
N SER A 2 10.88 19.68 -7.11
CA SER A 2 11.35 19.51 -5.73
C SER A 2 10.21 19.02 -4.86
N THR A 3 10.44 17.90 -4.18
CA THR A 3 9.58 17.41 -3.10
C THR A 3 9.87 18.19 -1.81
N THR A 4 9.27 17.79 -0.70
CA THR A 4 9.52 18.39 0.62
C THR A 4 10.86 17.94 1.20
N LEU A 5 11.32 16.73 0.86
CA LEU A 5 12.62 16.19 1.31
C LEU A 5 13.75 16.39 0.29
N ASP A 6 13.48 17.12 -0.80
CA ASP A 6 14.42 17.38 -1.89
C ASP A 6 15.02 16.10 -2.52
N LEU A 7 14.27 14.99 -2.48
CA LEU A 7 14.58 13.75 -3.19
C LEU A 7 13.85 13.70 -4.54
N PRO A 8 14.30 12.83 -5.47
CA PRO A 8 13.53 12.57 -6.68
C PRO A 8 12.12 12.08 -6.34
N GLU A 9 11.11 12.71 -6.93
CA GLU A 9 9.70 12.49 -6.62
C GLU A 9 9.26 11.03 -6.89
N ASN A 10 9.80 10.36 -7.91
CA ASN A 10 9.59 8.93 -8.12
C ASN A 10 10.23 8.04 -7.05
N VAL A 11 11.39 8.43 -6.51
CA VAL A 11 12.03 7.70 -5.41
C VAL A 11 11.19 7.80 -4.15
N GLU A 12 10.70 8.99 -3.80
CA GLU A 12 9.80 9.15 -2.64
C GLU A 12 8.49 8.38 -2.82
N ALA A 13 7.90 8.43 -4.03
CA ALA A 13 6.70 7.67 -4.33
C ALA A 13 6.91 6.16 -4.17
N THR A 14 8.06 5.63 -4.61
CA THR A 14 8.44 4.23 -4.37
C THR A 14 8.65 3.94 -2.89
N LEU A 15 9.40 4.80 -2.18
CA LEU A 15 9.67 4.64 -0.74
C LEU A 15 8.39 4.69 0.10
N SER A 16 7.34 5.37 -0.38
CA SER A 16 6.04 5.38 0.29
C SER A 16 5.40 3.99 0.42
N TYR A 17 5.81 3.02 -0.41
CA TYR A 17 5.40 1.62 -0.29
C TYR A 17 6.39 0.75 0.51
N PHE A 18 7.63 1.19 0.74
CA PHE A 18 8.74 0.33 1.21
C PHE A 18 8.47 -0.36 2.57
N LEU A 19 7.85 0.34 3.51
CA LEU A 19 7.41 -0.20 4.80
C LEU A 19 5.89 -0.23 4.90
N PHE A 20 5.22 -0.59 3.79
CA PHE A 20 3.77 -0.73 3.73
C PHE A 20 3.06 0.56 4.17
N PHE A 21 2.05 0.45 5.04
CA PHE A 21 1.32 1.62 5.54
C PHE A 21 2.19 2.53 6.42
N VAL A 22 3.28 2.05 7.02
CA VAL A 22 4.14 2.86 7.89
C VAL A 22 4.87 3.93 7.08
N SER A 23 5.54 3.52 5.99
CA SER A 23 6.16 4.48 5.06
C SER A 23 5.09 5.32 4.36
N GLY A 24 3.94 4.73 4.03
CA GLY A 24 2.83 5.46 3.42
C GLY A 24 2.38 6.64 4.29
N ILE A 25 2.15 6.40 5.59
CA ILE A 25 1.74 7.44 6.54
C ILE A 25 2.83 8.51 6.65
N PHE A 26 4.09 8.10 6.80
CA PHE A 26 5.21 9.02 6.89
C PHE A 26 5.26 9.97 5.69
N PHE A 27 5.30 9.44 4.46
CA PHE A 27 5.37 10.27 3.25
C PHE A 27 4.10 11.08 3.04
N TYR A 28 2.91 10.57 3.40
CA TYR A 28 1.66 11.32 3.28
C TYR A 28 1.61 12.52 4.25
N VAL A 29 2.16 12.37 5.45
CA VAL A 29 2.23 13.43 6.46
C VAL A 29 3.33 14.43 6.15
N VAL A 30 4.49 13.97 5.70
CA VAL A 30 5.67 14.82 5.46
C VAL A 30 5.57 15.56 4.13
N GLU A 31 5.13 14.89 3.07
CA GLU A 31 5.13 15.49 1.73
C GLU A 31 4.00 16.50 1.56
N LYS A 32 4.33 17.72 1.16
CA LYS A 32 3.38 18.84 0.97
C LYS A 32 3.35 19.41 -0.45
N ARG A 33 4.40 19.20 -1.26
CA ARG A 33 4.60 19.85 -2.55
C ARG A 33 4.23 18.94 -3.72
N SER A 34 4.50 17.64 -3.61
CA SER A 34 4.22 16.67 -4.67
C SER A 34 2.86 16.01 -4.48
N ARG A 35 1.97 16.17 -5.47
CA ARG A 35 0.72 15.38 -5.54
C ARG A 35 1.00 13.91 -5.91
N PHE A 36 2.04 13.63 -6.69
CA PHE A 36 2.40 12.26 -7.09
C PHE A 36 2.81 11.40 -5.90
N VAL A 37 3.73 11.89 -5.08
CA VAL A 37 4.18 11.22 -3.85
C VAL A 37 3.02 11.08 -2.89
N ARG A 38 2.22 12.14 -2.69
CA ARG A 38 1.06 12.08 -1.78
C ARG A 38 0.02 11.06 -2.24
N PHE A 39 -0.21 10.91 -3.54
CA PHE A 39 -1.10 9.88 -4.07
C PHE A 39 -0.60 8.48 -3.75
N HIS A 40 0.66 8.17 -4.05
CA HIS A 40 1.24 6.87 -3.77
C HIS A 40 1.31 6.58 -2.27
N ALA A 41 1.64 7.59 -1.46
CA ALA A 41 1.69 7.50 -0.01
C ALA A 41 0.31 7.25 0.61
N LEU A 42 -0.73 7.96 0.14
CA LEU A 42 -2.10 7.72 0.60
C LEU A 42 -2.61 6.34 0.16
N GLN A 43 -2.39 5.95 -1.11
CA GLN A 43 -2.76 4.64 -1.62
C GLN A 43 -2.07 3.51 -0.83
N SER A 44 -0.77 3.64 -0.55
CA SER A 44 -0.01 2.72 0.30
C SER A 44 -0.61 2.62 1.70
N THR A 45 -0.89 3.77 2.33
CA THR A 45 -1.47 3.86 3.67
C THR A 45 -2.78 3.08 3.77
N ILE A 46 -3.77 3.44 2.95
CA ILE A 46 -5.11 2.87 3.06
C ILE A 46 -5.15 1.40 2.64
N MET A 47 -4.37 1.01 1.61
CA MET A 47 -4.34 -0.38 1.16
C MET A 47 -3.76 -1.28 2.25
N PHE A 48 -2.55 -0.97 2.71
CA PHE A 48 -1.86 -1.86 3.65
C PHE A 48 -2.42 -1.79 5.07
N LEU A 49 -2.97 -0.66 5.50
CA LEU A 49 -3.67 -0.60 6.78
C LEU A 49 -4.95 -1.45 6.75
N SER A 50 -5.72 -1.39 5.65
CA SER A 50 -6.92 -2.23 5.49
C SER A 50 -6.57 -3.71 5.46
N LEU A 51 -5.51 -4.09 4.73
CA LEU A 51 -5.02 -5.47 4.68
C LEU A 51 -4.53 -5.94 6.06
N PHE A 52 -3.83 -5.10 6.80
CA PHE A 52 -3.37 -5.41 8.16
C PHE A 52 -4.55 -5.66 9.11
N VAL A 53 -5.57 -4.78 9.10
CA VAL A 53 -6.79 -4.94 9.91
C VAL A 53 -7.52 -6.24 9.54
N LEU A 54 -7.68 -6.52 8.26
CA LEU A 54 -8.31 -7.75 7.77
C LEU A 54 -7.54 -9.00 8.25
N ASP A 55 -6.22 -8.99 8.15
CA ASP A 55 -5.35 -10.09 8.57
C ASP A 55 -5.41 -10.33 10.09
N VAL A 56 -5.45 -9.26 10.90
CA VAL A 56 -5.67 -9.36 12.36
C VAL A 56 -7.03 -9.99 12.68
N ILE A 57 -8.10 -9.54 12.01
CA ILE A 57 -9.45 -10.09 12.20
C ILE A 57 -9.48 -11.58 11.84
N LEU A 58 -8.94 -11.95 10.67
CA LEU A 58 -8.91 -13.33 10.19
C LEU A 58 -8.09 -14.26 11.09
N ARG A 59 -6.99 -13.77 11.68
CA ARG A 59 -6.21 -14.53 12.67
C ARG A 59 -7.01 -14.85 13.93
N GLY A 60 -7.91 -13.95 14.36
CA GLY A 60 -8.79 -14.20 15.51
C GLY A 60 -9.72 -15.41 15.33
N PHE A 61 -10.13 -15.71 14.10
CA PHE A 61 -10.99 -16.84 13.78
C PHE A 61 -10.27 -18.20 13.68
N ARG A 62 -8.93 -18.23 13.77
CA ARG A 62 -8.14 -19.48 13.68
C ARG A 62 -8.36 -20.44 14.86
N ILE A 63 -9.05 -20.00 15.91
CA ILE A 63 -9.43 -20.84 17.06
C ILE A 63 -10.41 -21.96 16.64
N TYR A 64 -11.15 -21.79 15.53
CA TYR A 64 -12.08 -22.79 15.02
C TYR A 64 -11.38 -23.78 14.06
N PRO A 65 -11.28 -25.09 14.38
CA PRO A 65 -10.52 -26.06 13.57
C PRO A 65 -10.98 -26.15 12.11
N SER A 66 -12.28 -26.08 11.85
CA SER A 66 -12.87 -26.09 10.51
C SER A 66 -12.46 -24.88 9.66
N PHE A 67 -12.26 -23.72 10.29
CA PHE A 67 -11.81 -22.51 9.61
C PHE A 67 -10.36 -22.66 9.12
N PHE A 68 -9.50 -23.31 9.92
CA PHE A 68 -8.08 -23.49 9.61
C PHE A 68 -7.82 -24.27 8.30
N TYR A 69 -8.53 -25.38 8.08
CA TYR A 69 -8.32 -26.24 6.91
C TYR A 69 -8.71 -25.57 5.58
N ILE A 70 -9.76 -24.74 5.59
CA ILE A 70 -10.17 -23.97 4.41
C ILE A 70 -9.27 -22.75 4.24
N TYR A 71 -8.92 -22.08 5.34
CA TYR A 71 -8.18 -20.82 5.29
C TYR A 71 -6.73 -20.96 4.80
N SER A 72 -6.04 -22.05 5.16
CA SER A 72 -4.60 -22.22 4.93
C SER A 72 -4.15 -22.10 3.45
N PRO A 73 -4.72 -22.86 2.49
CA PRO A 73 -4.28 -22.76 1.09
C PRO A 73 -4.63 -21.42 0.44
N PHE A 74 -5.80 -20.85 0.74
CA PHE A 74 -6.23 -19.57 0.18
C PHE A 74 -5.40 -18.41 0.74
N TYR A 75 -4.98 -18.48 2.00
CA TYR A 75 -4.14 -17.48 2.62
C TYR A 75 -2.77 -17.37 1.94
N ASN A 76 -2.14 -18.50 1.59
CA ASN A 76 -0.86 -18.49 0.90
C ASN A 76 -0.96 -17.86 -0.50
N LEU A 77 -2.02 -18.20 -1.25
CA LEU A 77 -2.25 -17.57 -2.56
C LEU A 77 -2.53 -16.07 -2.43
N PHE A 78 -3.37 -15.68 -1.46
CA PHE A 78 -3.70 -14.28 -1.21
C PHE A 78 -2.45 -13.45 -0.86
N THR A 79 -1.62 -13.93 0.07
CA THR A 79 -0.39 -13.23 0.46
C THR A 79 0.59 -13.11 -0.69
N LEU A 80 0.71 -14.13 -1.56
CA LEU A 80 1.51 -14.05 -2.78
C LEU A 80 0.99 -12.97 -3.74
N LEU A 81 -0.33 -12.90 -3.97
CA LEU A 81 -0.92 -11.87 -4.83
C LEU A 81 -0.70 -10.45 -4.28
N ILE A 82 -0.84 -10.26 -2.96
CA ILE A 82 -0.55 -8.99 -2.31
C ILE A 82 0.93 -8.62 -2.44
N PHE A 83 1.83 -9.60 -2.29
CA PHE A 83 3.27 -9.39 -2.49
C PHE A 83 3.58 -8.95 -3.92
N LEU A 84 3.00 -9.61 -4.94
CA LEU A 84 3.17 -9.20 -6.34
C LEU A 84 2.63 -7.80 -6.59
N LEU A 85 1.44 -7.48 -6.06
CA LEU A 85 0.84 -6.15 -6.17
C LEU A 85 1.72 -5.07 -5.53
N TRP A 86 2.33 -5.36 -4.39
CA TRP A 86 3.26 -4.46 -3.71
C TRP A 86 4.47 -4.11 -4.57
N ILE A 87 5.11 -5.13 -5.19
CA ILE A 87 6.23 -4.92 -6.12
C ILE A 87 5.79 -4.11 -7.34
N ILE A 88 4.61 -4.41 -7.91
CA ILE A 88 4.06 -3.66 -9.04
C ILE A 88 3.86 -2.19 -8.68
N CYS A 89 3.35 -1.88 -7.48
CA CYS A 89 3.18 -0.50 -7.03
C CYS A 89 4.51 0.25 -6.94
N MET A 90 5.53 -0.38 -6.34
CA MET A 90 6.86 0.21 -6.24
C MET A 90 7.49 0.46 -7.62
N TYR A 91 7.38 -0.51 -8.52
CA TYR A 91 7.88 -0.39 -9.90
C TYR A 91 7.16 0.73 -10.65
N LYS A 92 5.83 0.77 -10.60
CA LYS A 92 5.02 1.78 -11.27
C LYS A 92 5.26 3.19 -10.72
N ALA A 93 5.40 3.32 -9.40
CA ALA A 93 5.79 4.58 -8.78
C ALA A 93 7.17 5.04 -9.26
N TYR A 94 8.13 4.10 -9.37
CA TYR A 94 9.48 4.39 -9.82
C TYR A 94 9.53 4.86 -11.28
N THR A 95 8.65 4.32 -12.13
CA THR A 95 8.50 4.68 -13.55
C THR A 95 7.55 5.85 -13.79
N TRP A 96 7.21 6.63 -12.75
CA TRP A 96 6.35 7.83 -12.84
C TRP A 96 4.90 7.55 -13.24
N GLU A 97 4.42 6.33 -13.06
CA GLU A 97 3.05 5.97 -13.40
C GLU A 97 2.11 6.13 -12.21
N TRP A 98 1.02 6.86 -12.42
CA TRP A 98 -0.12 6.97 -11.51
C TRP A 98 -0.95 5.68 -11.48
N PHE A 99 -0.31 4.58 -11.05
CA PHE A 99 -0.95 3.28 -10.98
C PHE A 99 -2.00 3.27 -9.88
N LYS A 100 -3.27 3.31 -10.31
CA LYS A 100 -4.45 3.30 -9.45
C LYS A 100 -4.89 1.86 -9.20
N ILE A 101 -4.80 1.43 -7.95
CA ILE A 101 -5.46 0.20 -7.54
C ILE A 101 -6.96 0.50 -7.42
N PRO A 102 -7.86 -0.36 -7.91
CA PRO A 102 -9.30 -0.17 -7.71
C PRO A 102 -9.63 0.10 -6.25
N ILE A 103 -10.60 1.00 -6.00
CA ILE A 103 -11.01 1.46 -4.65
C ILE A 103 -9.95 2.34 -3.99
N PHE A 104 -8.73 1.83 -3.72
CA PHE A 104 -7.70 2.57 -2.99
C PHE A 104 -7.16 3.76 -3.79
N GLY A 105 -6.87 3.57 -5.07
CA GLY A 105 -6.44 4.65 -5.98
C GLY A 105 -7.52 5.71 -6.16
N ASP A 106 -8.79 5.32 -6.20
CA ASP A 106 -9.92 6.26 -6.30
C ASP A 106 -10.12 7.07 -5.02
N ILE A 107 -9.86 6.47 -3.85
CA ILE A 107 -9.83 7.19 -2.58
C ILE A 107 -8.62 8.14 -2.56
N ALA A 108 -7.45 7.66 -2.97
CA ALA A 108 -6.22 8.44 -2.93
C ALA A 108 -6.32 9.69 -3.82
N ILE A 109 -6.75 9.54 -5.07
CA ILE A 109 -6.85 10.64 -6.04
C ILE A 109 -7.85 11.72 -5.62
N LYS A 110 -8.90 11.36 -4.85
CA LYS A 110 -9.91 12.31 -4.36
C LYS A 110 -9.44 13.17 -3.17
N ASN A 111 -8.37 12.75 -2.49
CA ASN A 111 -7.91 13.34 -1.22
C ASN A 111 -6.51 13.98 -1.31
N ILE A 112 -6.01 14.24 -2.52
CA ILE A 112 -4.69 14.83 -2.81
C ILE A 112 -4.77 15.92 -3.87
#